data_AF-A0A2I0EL98-F1
#
_entry.id   AF-A0A2I0EL98-F1
#
_cell.length_a   1.000
_cell.length_b   1.000
_cell.length_c   1.000
_cell.angle_alpha   90.00
_cell.angle_beta   90.00
_cell.angle_gamma   90.00
#
_symmetry.space_group_name_H-M   'P 1'
#
loop_
_entity.id
_entity.type
_entity.pdbx_description
1 polymer ?
#
loop_
_entity_poly.entity_id
_entity_poly.type
_entity_poly.pdbx_seq_one_letter_code
_entity_poly.pdbx_strand_id
1 'polypeptide(L)'
;MLNHLILKRLTLSLLLAVSLPVALIGCQSNIAKDNSTSANSMVTGSSTSAPILSEQVINVESVNRFDWKLVRWIDNQGIVNDLDTVPPLMLDVRPSNLVFKYDCQRYRLNHDGYHGYTYSSYGVTAVTQPSCLITDKQAASNIFKYLDQLFPKYSRGHFNLRIISPSPQTPSKSFSFLNKLISTKPKPYELALNVQDKQLIFEGTLKSLQPVTGPPITYDFLKEYQWRLVSAVNSNKNTIVELSRPDFPVTAYFAYPLYNDEHHVGFNSDCNGVGGSYILTPDNKLLIGSSPQTMMGCSPKREAAEDKIRELEQLSKSQLTLQRLANANPDSSSLPYYLLTQKLETGETLIWKNEVKKTL
;
A
#
# COMPACT_ATOMS: atom_id res chain seq x y z
N MET A 1 -6.72 15.99 -54.91
CA MET A 1 -6.46 14.85 -54.00
C MET A 1 -6.53 15.27 -52.52
N LEU A 2 -7.59 16.00 -52.10
CA LEU A 2 -7.78 16.38 -50.69
C LEU A 2 -9.23 16.18 -50.18
N ASN A 3 -10.14 15.70 -51.04
CA ASN A 3 -11.56 15.49 -50.68
C ASN A 3 -11.97 14.02 -50.47
N HIS A 4 -11.05 13.06 -50.59
CA HIS A 4 -11.37 11.63 -50.42
C HIS A 4 -10.94 11.03 -49.07
N LEU A 5 -10.19 11.75 -48.23
CA LEU A 5 -9.77 11.28 -46.90
C LEU A 5 -10.68 11.75 -45.75
N ILE A 6 -11.49 12.78 -45.96
CA ILE A 6 -12.41 13.31 -44.92
C ILE A 6 -13.74 12.51 -44.90
N LEU A 7 -14.14 11.92 -46.04
CA LEU A 7 -15.41 11.19 -46.16
C LEU A 7 -15.37 9.75 -45.63
N LYS A 8 -14.18 9.18 -45.41
CA LYS A 8 -14.02 7.84 -44.79
C LYS A 8 -13.85 7.86 -43.27
N ARG A 9 -13.68 9.04 -42.65
CA ARG A 9 -13.64 9.19 -41.18
C ARG A 9 -14.98 9.58 -40.56
N LEU A 10 -15.95 10.06 -41.35
CA LEU A 10 -17.29 10.37 -40.85
C LEU A 10 -18.30 9.23 -40.97
N THR A 11 -18.01 8.17 -41.72
CA THR A 11 -18.94 7.04 -41.93
C THR A 11 -18.72 5.85 -41.00
N LEU A 12 -17.69 5.87 -40.15
CA LEU A 12 -17.49 4.86 -39.10
C LEU A 12 -17.97 5.31 -37.71
N SER A 13 -18.35 6.60 -37.56
CA SER A 13 -18.81 7.18 -36.30
C SER A 13 -20.33 7.30 -36.18
N LEU A 14 -21.11 6.73 -37.13
CA LEU A 14 -22.56 6.84 -37.17
C LEU A 14 -23.30 5.49 -37.21
N LEU A 15 -22.65 4.40 -36.78
CA LEU A 15 -23.23 3.04 -36.77
C LEU A 15 -23.14 2.30 -35.42
N LEU A 16 -22.83 3.01 -34.33
CA LEU A 16 -22.85 2.44 -32.97
C LEU A 16 -23.81 3.17 -32.01
N ALA A 17 -24.71 3.99 -32.54
CA ALA A 17 -25.67 4.76 -31.76
C ALA A 17 -27.11 4.27 -31.95
N VAL A 18 -27.39 2.96 -31.81
CA VAL A 18 -28.73 2.42 -31.51
C VAL A 18 -28.60 1.04 -30.84
N SER A 19 -28.75 0.96 -29.51
CA SER A 19 -29.53 -0.06 -28.77
C SER A 19 -29.11 -0.17 -27.29
N LEU A 20 -30.01 0.27 -26.40
CA LEU A 20 -30.42 -0.24 -25.06
C LEU A 20 -29.46 -1.06 -24.14
N PRO A 21 -29.68 -1.02 -22.81
CA PRO A 21 -28.69 -1.38 -21.79
C PRO A 21 -28.55 -2.89 -21.64
N VAL A 22 -27.31 -3.38 -21.64
CA VAL A 22 -27.00 -4.73 -21.18
C VAL A 22 -25.94 -4.60 -20.10
N ALA A 23 -26.35 -4.92 -18.88
CA ALA A 23 -25.46 -5.20 -17.78
C ALA A 23 -24.43 -6.25 -18.22
N LEU A 24 -23.15 -5.90 -18.18
CA LEU A 24 -22.06 -6.88 -18.28
C LEU A 24 -21.99 -7.62 -16.94
N ILE A 25 -22.85 -8.64 -16.83
CA ILE A 25 -22.70 -9.76 -15.91
C ILE A 25 -21.37 -10.42 -16.25
N GLY A 26 -20.52 -10.57 -15.24
CA GLY A 26 -19.21 -11.17 -15.36
C GLY A 26 -19.25 -12.57 -15.97
N CYS A 27 -18.17 -12.94 -16.65
CA CYS A 27 -17.89 -14.31 -17.03
C CYS A 27 -17.80 -15.18 -15.76
N GLN A 28 -18.91 -15.77 -15.34
CA GLN A 28 -18.90 -16.92 -14.46
C GLN A 28 -18.58 -18.15 -15.30
N SER A 29 -17.37 -18.67 -15.13
CA SER A 29 -17.05 -20.04 -15.52
C SER A 29 -17.88 -20.99 -14.65
N ASN A 30 -18.83 -21.66 -15.29
CA ASN A 30 -19.66 -22.72 -14.72
C ASN A 30 -18.80 -23.85 -14.15
N ILE A 31 -18.92 -24.12 -12.85
CA ILE A 31 -18.58 -25.43 -12.27
C ILE A 31 -19.89 -26.18 -12.09
N ALA A 32 -19.98 -27.31 -12.78
CA ALA A 32 -21.11 -28.22 -12.73
C ALA A 32 -21.39 -28.69 -11.30
N LYS A 33 -22.68 -28.69 -10.92
CA LYS A 33 -23.19 -29.39 -9.75
C LYS A 33 -23.05 -30.89 -9.98
N ASP A 34 -22.26 -31.56 -9.15
CA ASP A 34 -22.51 -32.96 -8.82
C ASP A 34 -22.97 -33.05 -7.36
N ASN A 35 -24.26 -33.38 -7.22
CA ASN A 35 -24.88 -33.80 -5.98
C ASN A 35 -24.53 -35.27 -5.75
N SER A 36 -23.79 -35.58 -4.69
CA SER A 36 -23.92 -36.86 -4.01
C SER A 36 -23.62 -36.71 -2.53
N THR A 37 -24.67 -36.85 -1.71
CA THR A 37 -24.59 -36.90 -0.26
C THR A 37 -24.21 -38.30 0.22
N SER A 38 -23.54 -38.34 1.37
CA SER A 38 -23.41 -39.45 2.35
C SER A 38 -22.33 -40.51 2.10
N ALA A 39 -21.32 -40.54 2.97
CA ALA A 39 -21.31 -41.44 4.14
C ALA A 39 -19.96 -41.37 4.86
N ASN A 40 -20.01 -41.37 6.19
CA ASN A 40 -18.86 -41.63 7.06
C ASN A 40 -18.19 -42.96 6.68
N SER A 41 -16.89 -42.93 6.42
CA SER A 41 -16.04 -44.11 6.54
C SER A 41 -14.71 -43.71 7.16
N MET A 42 -14.51 -44.13 8.41
CA MET A 42 -13.20 -44.22 9.02
C MET A 42 -12.34 -45.16 8.20
N VAL A 43 -11.28 -44.64 7.57
CA VAL A 43 -10.14 -45.44 7.14
C VAL A 43 -8.91 -44.90 7.84
N THR A 44 -8.48 -45.62 8.87
CA THR A 44 -7.16 -45.52 9.50
C THR A 44 -6.09 -45.82 8.47
N GLY A 45 -5.46 -44.77 7.94
CA GLY A 45 -4.29 -44.86 7.07
C GLY A 45 -3.19 -43.94 7.60
N SER A 46 -2.26 -44.53 8.35
CA SER A 46 -1.01 -43.88 8.76
C SER A 46 -0.20 -43.49 7.52
N SER A 47 -0.20 -42.21 7.16
CA SER A 47 0.82 -41.64 6.28
C SER A 47 1.63 -40.60 7.06
N THR A 48 2.84 -40.99 7.44
CA THR A 48 3.91 -40.11 7.90
C THR A 48 4.38 -39.25 6.73
N SER A 49 3.61 -38.21 6.43
CA SER A 49 4.12 -37.04 5.72
C SER A 49 4.39 -35.98 6.79
N ALA A 50 5.66 -35.55 6.88
CA ALA A 50 6.04 -34.43 7.71
C ALA A 50 5.11 -33.25 7.38
N PRO A 51 4.57 -32.52 8.38
CA PRO A 51 3.76 -31.37 8.09
C PRO A 51 4.61 -30.41 7.27
N ILE A 52 4.21 -30.19 6.02
CA ILE A 52 4.66 -29.05 5.22
C ILE A 52 4.39 -27.86 6.12
N LEU A 53 5.45 -27.18 6.57
CA LEU A 53 5.32 -25.96 7.35
C LEU A 53 4.42 -25.02 6.54
N SER A 54 3.17 -24.90 6.98
CA SER A 54 2.21 -23.94 6.48
C SER A 54 2.92 -22.60 6.38
N GLU A 55 3.06 -22.09 5.15
CA GLU A 55 3.63 -20.79 4.89
C GLU A 55 2.81 -19.77 5.71
N GLN A 56 3.42 -19.24 6.77
CA GLN A 56 2.71 -18.40 7.72
C GLN A 56 2.35 -17.10 6.99
N VAL A 57 1.07 -16.93 6.65
CA VAL A 57 0.58 -15.72 5.98
C VAL A 57 0.86 -14.55 6.91
N ILE A 58 1.73 -13.65 6.47
CA ILE A 58 2.08 -12.46 7.24
C ILE A 58 0.96 -11.43 7.12
N ASN A 59 0.37 -11.06 8.24
CA ASN A 59 -0.48 -9.88 8.32
C ASN A 59 0.38 -8.60 8.26
N VAL A 60 0.13 -7.74 7.26
CA VAL A 60 0.85 -6.46 7.07
C VAL A 60 0.73 -5.52 8.27
N GLU A 61 -0.39 -5.53 8.99
CA GLU A 61 -0.58 -4.73 10.20
C GLU A 61 0.46 -5.12 11.27
N SER A 62 0.70 -6.43 11.45
CA SER A 62 1.68 -6.94 12.39
C SER A 62 3.11 -6.53 12.02
N VAL A 63 3.46 -6.56 10.73
CA VAL A 63 4.77 -6.10 10.23
C VAL A 63 4.94 -4.60 10.46
N ASN A 64 3.87 -3.82 10.34
CA ASN A 64 3.94 -2.37 10.51
C ASN A 64 4.13 -1.91 11.95
N ARG A 65 4.15 -2.82 12.94
CA ARG A 65 4.50 -2.52 14.33
C ARG A 65 5.99 -2.25 14.53
N PHE A 66 6.83 -2.53 13.55
CA PHE A 66 8.28 -2.39 13.64
C PHE A 66 8.81 -1.39 12.61
N ASP A 67 9.91 -0.73 12.97
CA ASP A 67 10.81 -0.06 12.04
C ASP A 67 11.86 -1.07 11.58
N TRP A 68 11.87 -1.35 10.26
CA TRP A 68 12.72 -2.38 9.66
C TRP A 68 13.97 -1.75 9.05
N LYS A 69 15.14 -2.09 9.59
CA LYS A 69 16.45 -1.68 9.08
C LYS A 69 17.10 -2.84 8.33
N LEU A 70 17.53 -2.66 7.08
CA LEU A 70 18.34 -3.66 6.39
C LEU A 70 19.70 -3.79 7.09
N VAL A 71 20.06 -5.01 7.49
CA VAL A 71 21.31 -5.28 8.21
C VAL A 71 22.23 -6.25 7.47
N ARG A 72 21.68 -7.10 6.60
CA ARG A 72 22.48 -8.02 5.77
C ARG A 72 21.69 -8.50 4.57
N TRP A 73 22.40 -8.98 3.55
CA TRP A 73 21.83 -9.83 2.53
C TRP A 73 22.56 -11.17 2.47
N ILE A 74 21.89 -12.18 1.94
CA ILE A 74 22.42 -13.50 1.66
C ILE A 74 22.31 -13.70 0.14
N ASP A 75 23.44 -13.98 -0.50
CA ASP A 75 23.47 -14.27 -1.93
C ASP A 75 23.08 -15.72 -2.24
N ASN A 76 23.11 -16.08 -3.52
CA ASN A 76 22.70 -17.40 -3.98
C ASN A 76 23.70 -18.51 -3.66
N GLN A 77 24.91 -18.18 -3.20
CA GLN A 77 25.85 -19.14 -2.62
C GLN A 77 25.67 -19.29 -1.10
N GLY A 78 24.75 -18.54 -0.48
CA GLY A 78 24.55 -18.53 0.96
C GLY A 78 25.55 -17.64 1.71
N ILE A 79 26.32 -16.81 1.01
CA ILE A 79 27.29 -15.90 1.64
C ILE A 79 26.53 -14.72 2.24
N VAL A 80 26.73 -14.53 3.54
CA VAL A 80 26.18 -13.41 4.29
C VAL A 80 27.06 -12.20 4.07
N ASN A 81 26.46 -11.11 3.59
CA ASN A 81 27.11 -9.82 3.46
C ASN A 81 26.40 -8.84 4.41
N ASP A 82 27.12 -8.41 5.43
CA ASP A 82 26.62 -7.41 6.38
C ASP A 82 26.58 -6.03 5.73
N LEU A 83 25.56 -5.25 6.07
CA LEU A 83 25.35 -3.90 5.55
C LEU A 83 25.32 -2.89 6.69
N ASP A 84 26.30 -2.00 6.70
CA ASP A 84 26.30 -0.83 7.58
C ASP A 84 26.26 0.44 6.72
N THR A 85 25.04 0.87 6.40
CA THR A 85 24.81 2.12 5.67
C THR A 85 24.51 3.24 6.65
N VAL A 86 25.08 4.42 6.41
CA VAL A 86 24.79 5.64 7.15
C VAL A 86 24.30 6.69 6.14
N PRO A 87 23.03 7.14 6.22
CA PRO A 87 21.95 6.61 7.06
C PRO A 87 21.54 5.16 6.67
N PRO A 88 20.86 4.42 7.56
CA PRO A 88 20.44 3.05 7.27
C PRO A 88 19.38 2.97 6.17
N LEU A 89 19.39 1.89 5.37
CA LEU A 89 18.29 1.57 4.46
C LEU A 89 17.11 0.96 5.25
N MET A 90 15.98 1.66 5.27
CA MET A 90 14.77 1.24 5.97
C MET A 90 13.73 0.62 5.02
N LEU A 91 12.83 -0.21 5.53
CA LEU A 91 11.73 -0.80 4.78
C LEU A 91 10.36 -0.46 5.40
N ASP A 92 9.49 0.15 4.59
CA ASP A 92 8.05 0.28 4.86
C ASP A 92 7.31 -0.77 4.03
N VAL A 93 6.63 -1.70 4.70
CA VAL A 93 5.77 -2.72 4.05
C VAL A 93 4.34 -2.19 3.96
N ARG A 94 3.76 -2.14 2.76
CA ARG A 94 2.38 -1.71 2.52
C ARG A 94 1.61 -2.79 1.77
N PRO A 95 0.27 -2.70 1.68
CA PRO A 95 -0.53 -3.76 1.09
C PRO A 95 -0.18 -4.25 -0.31
N SER A 96 0.23 -3.34 -1.19
CA SER A 96 0.56 -3.67 -2.59
C SER A 96 1.85 -2.95 -3.03
N ASN A 97 2.69 -2.62 -2.05
CA ASN A 97 3.88 -1.81 -2.26
C ASN A 97 4.93 -2.01 -1.16
N LEU A 98 6.19 -2.22 -1.55
CA LEU A 98 7.34 -2.11 -0.67
C LEU A 98 8.06 -0.78 -0.92
N VAL A 99 8.32 -0.02 0.15
CA VAL A 99 9.03 1.26 0.06
C VAL A 99 10.33 1.18 0.84
N PHE A 100 11.44 1.17 0.12
CA PHE A 100 12.77 1.28 0.71
C PHE A 100 13.12 2.76 0.90
N LYS A 101 13.64 3.14 2.07
CA LYS A 101 14.00 4.53 2.38
C LYS A 101 15.48 4.63 2.69
N TYR A 102 16.17 5.50 1.97
CA TYR A 102 17.56 5.85 2.26
C TYR A 102 17.65 7.37 2.31
N ASP A 103 18.10 7.90 3.45
CA ASP A 103 18.06 9.33 3.72
C ASP A 103 16.63 9.86 3.52
N CYS A 104 16.44 10.88 2.69
CA CYS A 104 15.12 11.38 2.28
C CYS A 104 14.60 10.81 0.95
N GLN A 105 15.34 9.90 0.29
CA GLN A 105 14.88 9.21 -0.92
C GLN A 105 14.01 8.00 -0.60
N ARG A 106 13.06 7.72 -1.51
CA ARG A 106 12.16 6.57 -1.45
C ARG A 106 12.27 5.76 -2.74
N TYR A 107 12.44 4.46 -2.62
CA TYR A 107 12.45 3.52 -3.75
C TYR A 107 11.25 2.60 -3.63
N ARG A 108 10.39 2.64 -4.64
CA ARG A 108 9.09 1.99 -4.62
C ARG A 108 9.09 0.74 -5.48
N LEU A 109 8.56 -0.34 -4.94
CA LEU A 109 8.28 -1.58 -5.64
C LEU A 109 6.80 -1.94 -5.49
N ASN A 110 6.04 -1.81 -6.58
CA ASN A 110 4.65 -2.25 -6.61
C ASN A 110 4.58 -3.78 -6.82
N HIS A 111 3.55 -4.42 -6.25
CA HIS A 111 3.30 -5.85 -6.45
C HIS A 111 1.80 -6.14 -6.47
N ASP A 112 1.44 -7.28 -7.06
CA ASP A 112 0.05 -7.73 -7.16
C ASP A 112 -0.23 -8.81 -6.10
N GLY A 113 -1.15 -8.52 -5.18
CA GLY A 113 -1.70 -9.49 -4.21
C GLY A 113 -0.78 -9.93 -3.06
N TYR A 114 -1.35 -10.75 -2.17
CA TYR A 114 -0.75 -11.20 -0.90
C TYR A 114 -0.35 -12.68 -0.83
N HIS A 115 -0.76 -13.49 -1.80
CA HIS A 115 -0.43 -14.92 -1.80
C HIS A 115 0.78 -15.19 -2.70
N GLY A 116 1.92 -15.51 -2.07
CA GLY A 116 3.18 -15.81 -2.77
C GLY A 116 3.84 -14.63 -3.49
N TYR A 117 3.45 -13.39 -3.12
CA TYR A 117 3.77 -12.10 -3.76
C TYR A 117 4.41 -12.24 -5.15
N THR A 118 3.57 -12.54 -6.14
CA THR A 118 3.99 -12.50 -7.54
C THR A 118 4.07 -11.03 -7.93
N TYR A 119 5.27 -10.50 -8.10
CA TYR A 119 5.42 -9.11 -8.53
C TYR A 119 5.47 -9.06 -10.05
N SER A 120 4.55 -8.29 -10.65
CA SER A 120 4.83 -7.65 -11.93
C SER A 120 5.59 -6.35 -11.60
N SER A 121 6.92 -6.43 -11.61
CA SER A 121 7.73 -5.25 -11.34
C SER A 121 7.59 -4.30 -12.53
N TYR A 122 7.02 -3.11 -12.33
CA TYR A 122 7.14 -2.00 -13.29
C TYR A 122 8.54 -1.33 -13.21
N GLY A 123 9.49 -1.98 -12.52
CA GLY A 123 10.77 -1.45 -12.11
C GLY A 123 10.70 -0.77 -10.76
N VAL A 124 11.86 -0.53 -10.17
CA VAL A 124 11.97 0.30 -8.98
C VAL A 124 11.81 1.76 -9.40
N THR A 125 10.88 2.48 -8.77
CA THR A 125 10.72 3.91 -9.01
C THR A 125 11.36 4.70 -7.87
N ALA A 126 12.29 5.60 -8.20
CA ALA A 126 12.84 6.55 -7.23
C ALA A 126 11.91 7.77 -7.11
N VAL A 127 11.54 8.11 -5.88
CA VAL A 127 10.77 9.31 -5.53
C VAL A 127 11.60 10.13 -4.56
N THR A 128 11.96 11.33 -4.98
CA THR A 128 12.73 12.29 -4.18
C THR A 128 11.83 13.48 -3.86
N GLN A 129 11.61 13.75 -2.58
CA GLN A 129 10.84 14.92 -2.17
C GLN A 129 11.56 16.21 -2.60
N PRO A 130 10.86 17.29 -2.98
CA PRO A 130 11.50 18.55 -3.37
C PRO A 130 12.43 19.15 -2.31
N SER A 131 12.14 18.93 -1.02
CA SER A 131 12.94 19.38 0.11
C SER A 131 14.10 18.43 0.48
N CYS A 132 14.27 17.34 -0.25
CA CYS A 132 15.26 16.31 0.06
C CYS A 132 16.68 16.74 -0.31
N LEU A 133 17.52 16.96 0.70
CA LEU A 133 18.95 17.16 0.56
C LEU A 133 19.68 15.84 0.79
N ILE A 134 19.94 15.12 -0.30
CA ILE A 134 20.62 13.82 -0.25
C ILE A 134 22.07 14.04 0.20
N THR A 135 22.39 13.49 1.36
CA THR A 135 23.71 13.60 2.00
C THR A 135 24.79 12.87 1.21
N ASP A 136 24.50 11.66 0.72
CA ASP A 136 25.39 10.87 -0.16
C ASP A 136 24.66 10.45 -1.44
N LYS A 137 24.91 11.19 -2.53
CA LYS A 137 24.33 10.91 -3.85
C LYS A 137 24.87 9.62 -4.48
N GLN A 138 26.12 9.25 -4.20
CA GLN A 138 26.72 8.05 -4.77
C GLN A 138 26.13 6.81 -4.12
N ALA A 139 26.01 6.80 -2.79
CA ALA A 139 25.34 5.73 -2.06
C ALA A 139 23.88 5.58 -2.50
N ALA A 140 23.14 6.68 -2.64
CA ALA A 140 21.77 6.64 -3.15
C ALA A 140 21.68 6.03 -4.56
N SER A 141 22.56 6.46 -5.48
CA SER A 141 22.64 5.87 -6.83
C SER A 141 22.99 4.37 -6.78
N ASN A 142 23.88 3.94 -5.89
CA ASN A 142 24.26 2.54 -5.75
C ASN A 142 23.09 1.69 -5.22
N ILE A 143 22.34 2.22 -4.25
CA ILE A 143 21.13 1.57 -3.72
C ILE A 143 20.09 1.42 -4.81
N PHE A 144 19.83 2.48 -5.59
CA PHE A 144 18.89 2.40 -6.70
C PHE A 144 19.28 1.31 -7.71
N LYS A 145 20.54 1.29 -8.15
CA LYS A 145 21.05 0.26 -9.07
C LYS A 145 20.92 -1.14 -8.48
N TYR A 146 21.23 -1.30 -7.20
CA TYR A 146 21.12 -2.59 -6.53
C TYR A 146 19.67 -3.08 -6.47
N LEU A 147 18.74 -2.22 -6.06
CA LEU A 147 17.31 -2.56 -6.04
C LEU A 147 16.77 -2.84 -7.45
N ASP A 148 17.19 -2.07 -8.46
CA ASP A 148 16.78 -2.30 -9.86
C ASP A 148 17.27 -3.65 -10.41
N GLN A 149 18.46 -4.09 -9.99
CA GLN A 149 18.97 -5.44 -10.29
C GLN A 149 18.19 -6.56 -9.58
N LEU A 150 17.75 -6.32 -8.34
CA LEU A 150 16.92 -7.29 -7.60
C LEU A 150 15.50 -7.38 -8.14
N PHE A 151 14.96 -6.26 -8.63
CA PHE A 151 13.58 -6.13 -9.09
C PHE A 151 13.51 -5.62 -10.53
N PRO A 152 14.03 -6.39 -11.50
CA PRO A 152 14.15 -5.93 -12.89
C PRO A 152 12.80 -5.57 -13.50
N LYS A 153 12.82 -4.51 -14.32
CA LYS A 153 11.63 -3.97 -14.98
C LYS A 153 10.95 -4.99 -15.89
N TYR A 154 9.63 -5.08 -15.78
CA TYR A 154 8.76 -6.02 -16.51
C TYR A 154 9.09 -7.50 -16.27
N SER A 155 9.86 -7.80 -15.23
CA SER A 155 10.11 -9.17 -14.82
C SER A 155 8.96 -9.67 -13.96
N ARG A 156 8.63 -10.95 -14.14
CA ARG A 156 7.82 -11.71 -13.19
C ARG A 156 8.77 -12.38 -12.24
N GLY A 157 8.67 -12.03 -10.96
CA GLY A 157 9.34 -12.80 -9.93
C GLY A 157 8.42 -13.03 -8.75
N HIS A 158 8.90 -13.87 -7.85
CA HIS A 158 8.26 -14.12 -6.57
C HIS A 158 9.15 -13.56 -5.48
N PHE A 159 8.54 -12.84 -4.55
CA PHE A 159 9.16 -12.60 -3.27
C PHE A 159 8.26 -13.13 -2.15
N ASN A 160 8.84 -13.36 -0.99
CA ASN A 160 8.02 -13.57 0.20
C ASN A 160 8.64 -12.85 1.40
N LEU A 161 7.75 -12.44 2.30
CA LEU A 161 8.10 -11.89 3.58
C LEU A 161 7.93 -12.97 4.63
N ARG A 162 8.93 -13.13 5.51
CA ARG A 162 8.90 -14.08 6.64
C ARG A 162 9.45 -13.40 7.89
N ILE A 163 8.70 -13.40 8.99
CA ILE A 163 9.26 -13.01 10.28
C ILE A 163 10.09 -14.19 10.77
N ILE A 164 11.39 -13.96 10.95
CA ILE A 164 12.31 -14.93 11.51
C ILE A 164 12.39 -14.63 13.00
N SER A 165 11.92 -15.56 13.81
CA SER A 165 12.20 -15.53 15.25
C SER A 165 13.71 -15.62 15.44
N PRO A 166 14.30 -14.81 16.34
CA PRO A 166 15.75 -14.78 16.51
C PRO A 166 16.24 -16.17 16.91
N SER A 167 16.94 -16.81 15.98
CA SER A 167 17.51 -18.14 16.16
C SER A 167 18.32 -18.16 17.48
N PRO A 168 18.24 -19.24 18.29
CA PRO A 168 19.25 -19.47 19.31
C PRO A 168 20.60 -19.58 18.59
N GLN A 169 21.38 -18.50 18.65
CA GLN A 169 22.66 -18.38 17.97
C GLN A 169 23.50 -19.64 18.18
N THR A 170 23.89 -20.30 17.09
CA THR A 170 25.09 -21.12 17.07
C THR A 170 26.24 -20.27 17.62
N PRO A 171 27.05 -20.79 18.56
CA PRO A 171 28.03 -19.99 19.27
C PRO A 171 29.07 -19.43 18.30
N SER A 172 28.93 -18.14 17.99
CA SER A 172 30.01 -17.33 17.46
C SER A 172 31.11 -17.31 18.53
N LYS A 173 32.27 -17.90 18.22
CA LYS A 173 33.46 -17.82 19.08
C LYS A 173 34.00 -16.39 19.07
N SER A 174 33.37 -15.51 19.84
CA SER A 174 34.00 -14.28 20.29
C SER A 174 34.72 -14.58 21.60
N PHE A 175 36.05 -14.70 21.53
CA PHE A 175 36.91 -14.70 22.70
C PHE A 175 36.92 -13.28 23.30
N SER A 176 36.23 -13.08 24.42
CA SER A 176 36.66 -12.10 25.43
C SER A 176 36.01 -12.37 26.78
N PHE A 177 36.86 -12.49 27.80
CA PHE A 177 36.56 -12.91 29.17
C PHE A 177 35.95 -11.79 30.04
N LEU A 178 35.34 -10.73 29.48
CA LEU A 178 35.05 -9.49 30.26
C LEU A 178 33.66 -8.83 30.10
N ASN A 179 32.62 -9.51 29.63
CA ASN A 179 31.25 -8.92 29.63
C ASN A 179 30.24 -9.76 30.43
N LYS A 180 30.46 -9.85 31.75
CA LYS A 180 29.46 -10.33 32.71
C LYS A 180 28.62 -9.16 33.25
N LEU A 181 27.97 -8.45 32.35
CA LEU A 181 26.82 -7.56 32.60
C LEU A 181 25.97 -7.61 31.32
N ILE A 182 25.28 -8.73 31.14
CA ILE A 182 24.35 -8.89 30.03
C ILE A 182 23.14 -8.00 30.33
N SER A 183 23.21 -6.75 29.86
CA SER A 183 22.02 -6.04 29.43
C SER A 183 21.31 -6.96 28.45
N THR A 184 20.21 -7.57 28.87
CA THR A 184 19.29 -8.27 27.96
C THR A 184 18.67 -7.23 27.06
N LYS A 185 19.41 -6.79 26.05
CA LYS A 185 18.81 -6.12 24.90
C LYS A 185 17.75 -7.09 24.37
N PRO A 186 16.48 -6.66 24.24
CA PRO A 186 15.46 -7.51 23.66
C PRO A 186 15.97 -7.98 22.30
N LYS A 187 15.91 -9.30 22.06
CA LYS A 187 16.34 -9.86 20.77
C LYS A 187 15.49 -9.18 19.69
N PRO A 188 16.11 -8.56 18.68
CA PRO A 188 15.35 -7.92 17.62
C PRO A 188 14.55 -8.97 16.85
N TYR A 189 13.37 -8.58 16.37
CA TYR A 189 12.63 -9.38 15.39
C TYR A 189 13.37 -9.28 14.06
N GLU A 190 13.49 -10.37 13.31
CA GLU A 190 14.04 -10.33 11.96
C GLU A 190 12.92 -10.47 10.93
N LEU A 191 13.00 -9.72 9.84
CA LEU A 191 12.13 -9.87 8.67
C LEU A 191 13.01 -10.25 7.48
N ALA A 192 12.75 -11.41 6.90
CA ALA A 192 13.37 -11.81 5.66
C ALA A 192 12.48 -11.45 4.47
N LEU A 193 13.08 -10.80 3.48
CA LEU A 193 12.53 -10.61 2.15
C LEU A 193 13.33 -11.51 1.19
N ASN A 194 12.73 -12.64 0.83
CA ASN A 194 13.30 -13.56 -0.16
C ASN A 194 13.00 -13.02 -1.54
N VAL A 195 14.00 -12.77 -2.37
CA VAL A 195 13.87 -12.26 -3.73
C VAL A 195 14.64 -13.19 -4.66
N GLN A 196 13.93 -13.97 -5.48
CA GLN A 196 14.54 -14.97 -6.36
C GLN A 196 15.45 -15.93 -5.56
N ASP A 197 16.76 -15.89 -5.81
CA ASP A 197 17.80 -16.69 -5.19
C ASP A 197 18.57 -15.95 -4.07
N LYS A 198 18.10 -14.76 -3.66
CA LYS A 198 18.71 -13.91 -2.64
C LYS A 198 17.75 -13.67 -1.48
N GLN A 199 18.30 -13.32 -0.31
CA GLN A 199 17.52 -12.97 0.86
C GLN A 199 18.02 -11.67 1.48
N LEU A 200 17.14 -10.69 1.68
CA LEU A 200 17.41 -9.47 2.43
C LEU A 200 16.90 -9.66 3.86
N ILE A 201 17.73 -9.37 4.87
CA ILE A 201 17.36 -9.50 6.28
C ILE A 201 17.29 -8.13 6.94
N PHE A 202 16.13 -7.85 7.51
CA PHE A 202 15.84 -6.62 8.23
C PHE A 202 15.74 -6.86 9.73
N GLU A 203 16.37 -6.00 10.51
CA GLU A 203 16.22 -5.93 11.96
C GLU A 203 15.04 -5.02 12.30
N GLY A 204 14.11 -5.52 13.11
CA GLY A 204 12.89 -4.84 13.51
C GLY A 204 13.01 -4.24 14.92
N THR A 205 12.87 -2.93 15.02
CA THR A 205 12.69 -2.24 16.30
C THR A 205 11.22 -1.91 16.50
N LEU A 206 10.65 -2.24 17.67
CA LEU A 206 9.24 -1.94 17.94
C LEU A 206 9.00 -0.43 17.90
N LYS A 207 8.01 0.02 17.12
CA LYS A 207 7.62 1.42 17.05
C LYS A 207 7.03 1.87 18.37
N SER A 208 7.43 3.06 18.82
CA SER A 208 6.72 3.76 19.88
C SER A 208 5.39 4.29 19.33
N LEU A 209 4.28 3.71 19.81
CA LEU A 209 2.95 4.17 19.42
C LEU A 209 2.67 5.52 20.07
N GLN A 210 2.30 6.50 19.26
CA GLN A 210 1.87 7.79 19.77
C GLN A 210 0.44 7.67 20.34
N PRO A 211 0.13 8.31 21.47
CA PRO A 211 -1.24 8.38 21.97
C PRO A 211 -2.16 8.99 20.91
N VAL A 212 -3.24 8.29 20.60
CA VAL A 212 -4.28 8.79 19.72
C VAL A 212 -5.23 9.68 20.52
N THR A 213 -5.56 10.85 19.99
CA THR A 213 -6.58 11.75 20.55
C THR A 213 -7.84 11.76 19.70
N GLY A 214 -8.99 11.97 20.34
CA GLY A 214 -10.29 12.01 19.66
C GLY A 214 -11.03 10.66 19.66
N PRO A 215 -12.18 10.58 18.96
CA PRO A 215 -12.93 9.35 18.84
C PRO A 215 -12.15 8.28 18.07
N PRO A 216 -12.43 6.98 18.32
CA PRO A 216 -11.72 5.89 17.64
C PRO A 216 -11.96 5.95 16.14
N ILE A 217 -10.89 5.76 15.36
CA ILE A 217 -10.95 5.59 13.92
C ILE A 217 -10.79 4.09 13.66
N THR A 218 -11.83 3.46 13.12
CA THR A 218 -11.83 2.03 12.79
C THR A 218 -12.19 1.83 11.32
N TYR A 219 -11.93 0.65 10.79
CA TYR A 219 -12.37 0.27 9.44
C TYR A 219 -13.89 0.47 9.27
N ASP A 220 -14.68 0.05 10.25
CA ASP A 220 -16.14 0.21 10.22
C ASP A 220 -16.57 1.68 10.25
N PHE A 221 -15.91 2.51 11.07
CA PHE A 221 -16.21 3.94 11.14
C PHE A 221 -15.90 4.65 9.83
N LEU A 222 -14.72 4.42 9.24
CA LEU A 222 -14.34 5.03 7.97
C LEU A 222 -15.29 4.62 6.84
N LYS A 223 -15.78 3.38 6.90
CA LYS A 223 -16.76 2.84 5.96
C LYS A 223 -18.17 3.41 6.17
N GLU A 224 -18.55 3.91 7.33
CA GLU A 224 -19.92 4.39 7.55
C GLU A 224 -20.27 5.57 6.62
N TYR A 225 -19.27 6.37 6.27
CA TYR A 225 -19.46 7.62 5.54
C TYR A 225 -18.84 7.61 4.14
N GLN A 226 -19.34 8.51 3.29
CA GLN A 226 -18.55 9.05 2.19
C GLN A 226 -17.78 10.26 2.71
N TRP A 227 -16.57 10.49 2.19
CA TRP A 227 -15.71 11.56 2.68
C TRP A 227 -15.44 12.55 1.56
N ARG A 228 -15.88 13.79 1.72
CA ARG A 228 -15.60 14.87 0.77
C ARG A 228 -14.40 15.67 1.22
N LEU A 229 -13.44 15.90 0.32
CA LEU A 229 -12.32 16.79 0.57
C LEU A 229 -12.82 18.24 0.65
N VAL A 230 -12.58 18.90 1.77
CA VAL A 230 -12.99 20.29 2.01
C VAL A 230 -11.80 21.25 2.15
N SER A 231 -10.61 20.73 2.41
CA SER A 231 -9.37 21.51 2.41
C SER A 231 -8.17 20.62 2.09
N ALA A 232 -7.25 21.14 1.28
CA ALA A 232 -5.98 20.51 0.98
C ALA A 232 -4.89 21.58 0.94
N VAL A 233 -3.89 21.45 1.81
CA VAL A 233 -2.75 22.38 1.88
C VAL A 233 -1.44 21.63 1.84
N ASN A 234 -0.44 22.24 1.21
CA ASN A 234 0.91 21.70 1.19
C ASN A 234 1.65 21.93 2.52
N SER A 235 2.90 21.48 2.60
CA SER A 235 3.76 21.67 3.78
C SER A 235 3.97 23.14 4.18
N ASN A 236 3.86 24.07 3.23
CA ASN A 236 3.93 25.51 3.45
C ASN A 236 2.56 26.15 3.78
N LYS A 237 1.52 25.33 4.00
CA LYS A 237 0.13 25.74 4.24
C LYS A 237 -0.54 26.46 3.05
N ASN A 238 0.05 26.39 1.86
CA ASN A 238 -0.58 26.91 0.65
C ASN A 238 -1.57 25.89 0.10
N THR A 239 -2.71 26.35 -0.41
CA THR A 239 -3.73 25.51 -1.03
C THR A 239 -3.16 24.68 -2.18
N ILE A 240 -3.51 23.39 -2.21
CA ILE A 240 -3.23 22.50 -3.34
C ILE A 240 -4.34 22.70 -4.36
N VAL A 241 -4.05 23.48 -5.41
CA VAL A 241 -5.03 23.98 -6.37
C VAL A 241 -5.66 22.88 -7.23
N GLU A 242 -4.94 21.78 -7.45
CA GLU A 242 -5.41 20.61 -8.19
C GLU A 242 -6.56 19.92 -7.46
N LEU A 243 -6.53 19.91 -6.13
CA LEU A 243 -7.53 19.25 -5.29
C LEU A 243 -8.64 20.18 -4.79
N SER A 244 -8.47 21.49 -4.99
CA SER A 244 -9.38 22.52 -4.47
C SER A 244 -10.34 23.00 -5.56
N ARG A 245 -11.14 22.07 -6.09
CA ARG A 245 -12.07 22.28 -7.22
C ARG A 245 -13.52 22.12 -6.77
N PRO A 246 -14.29 23.22 -6.66
CA PRO A 246 -15.69 23.14 -6.20
C PRO A 246 -16.63 22.38 -7.14
N ASP A 247 -16.32 22.39 -8.44
CA ASP A 247 -17.10 21.81 -9.52
C ASP A 247 -16.95 20.28 -9.64
N PHE A 248 -15.82 19.73 -9.22
CA PHE A 248 -15.56 18.29 -9.17
C PHE A 248 -14.73 17.95 -7.92
N PRO A 249 -15.33 18.06 -6.71
CA PRO A 249 -14.60 17.83 -5.47
C PRO A 249 -14.08 16.40 -5.40
N VAL A 250 -12.91 16.22 -4.80
CA VAL A 250 -12.39 14.88 -4.50
C VAL A 250 -13.24 14.26 -3.41
N THR A 251 -13.70 13.04 -3.64
CA THR A 251 -14.40 12.22 -2.65
C THR A 251 -13.63 10.94 -2.40
N ALA A 252 -13.67 10.45 -1.17
CA ALA A 252 -13.11 9.18 -0.76
C ALA A 252 -14.21 8.26 -0.22
N TYR A 253 -14.08 6.97 -0.48
CA TYR A 253 -14.93 5.93 0.08
C TYR A 253 -14.07 4.77 0.59
N PHE A 254 -14.44 4.24 1.74
CA PHE A 254 -13.85 3.05 2.32
C PHE A 254 -14.85 1.90 2.18
N ALA A 255 -14.36 0.76 1.68
CA ALA A 255 -15.15 -0.41 1.33
C ALA A 255 -14.75 -1.65 2.13
N TYR A 256 -15.70 -2.59 2.24
CA TYR A 256 -15.43 -3.93 2.76
C TYR A 256 -14.41 -4.65 1.88
N PRO A 257 -13.82 -5.74 2.39
CA PRO A 257 -13.11 -6.68 1.57
C PRO A 257 -13.90 -7.10 0.36
N LEU A 258 -13.41 -6.71 -0.82
CA LEU A 258 -14.00 -7.11 -2.08
C LEU A 258 -13.41 -8.48 -2.50
N TYR A 259 -12.16 -8.76 -2.12
CA TYR A 259 -11.44 -10.02 -2.34
C TYR A 259 -10.36 -10.20 -1.24
N ASN A 260 -10.11 -11.44 -0.79
CA ASN A 260 -9.02 -11.81 0.13
C ASN A 260 -8.95 -11.07 1.49
N ASP A 261 -10.08 -10.67 2.06
CA ASP A 261 -10.13 -9.92 3.34
C ASP A 261 -9.40 -8.55 3.31
N GLU A 262 -9.16 -7.98 2.11
CA GLU A 262 -8.44 -6.71 1.94
C GLU A 262 -9.36 -5.49 2.02
N HIS A 263 -9.12 -4.59 2.98
CA HIS A 263 -9.83 -3.31 3.02
C HIS A 263 -9.40 -2.41 1.85
N HIS A 264 -10.35 -1.77 1.16
CA HIS A 264 -10.06 -0.89 0.03
C HIS A 264 -10.52 0.54 0.26
N VAL A 265 -9.72 1.49 -0.21
CA VAL A 265 -10.09 2.90 -0.31
C VAL A 265 -10.06 3.32 -1.77
N GLY A 266 -11.06 4.09 -2.19
CA GLY A 266 -11.11 4.74 -3.48
C GLY A 266 -11.31 6.23 -3.33
N PHE A 267 -10.65 6.98 -4.19
CA PHE A 267 -10.69 8.43 -4.34
C PHE A 267 -11.18 8.73 -5.76
N ASN A 268 -12.11 9.65 -5.91
CA ASN A 268 -12.65 10.01 -7.22
C ASN A 268 -12.85 11.52 -7.30
N SER A 269 -12.55 12.07 -8.48
CA SER A 269 -12.76 13.48 -8.84
C SER A 269 -13.51 13.57 -10.17
N ASP A 270 -14.72 12.96 -10.21
CA ASP A 270 -15.67 13.03 -11.32
C ASP A 270 -15.26 12.30 -12.62
N CYS A 271 -14.16 11.55 -12.63
CA CYS A 271 -13.71 10.81 -13.81
C CYS A 271 -13.16 9.42 -13.49
N ASN A 272 -11.89 9.31 -13.12
CA ASN A 272 -11.26 8.05 -12.76
C ASN A 272 -11.19 7.88 -11.25
N GLY A 273 -11.21 6.62 -10.85
CA GLY A 273 -10.93 6.20 -9.49
C GLY A 273 -9.42 6.00 -9.28
N VAL A 274 -8.89 6.62 -8.24
CA VAL A 274 -7.57 6.32 -7.67
C VAL A 274 -7.80 5.54 -6.38
N GLY A 275 -7.09 4.46 -6.13
CA GLY A 275 -7.29 3.75 -4.87
C GLY A 275 -6.38 2.56 -4.70
N GLY A 276 -6.67 1.80 -3.65
CA GLY A 276 -6.11 0.49 -3.45
C GLY A 276 -6.36 -0.07 -2.07
N SER A 277 -5.75 -1.22 -1.79
CA SER A 277 -5.82 -1.86 -0.48
C SER A 277 -5.17 -0.95 0.57
N TYR A 278 -5.76 -0.84 1.76
CA TYR A 278 -5.23 -0.01 2.83
C TYR A 278 -5.17 -0.75 4.16
N ILE A 279 -4.32 -0.28 5.05
CA ILE A 279 -4.32 -0.66 6.46
C ILE A 279 -4.39 0.58 7.36
N LEU A 280 -4.91 0.38 8.57
CA LEU A 280 -4.89 1.34 9.65
C LEU A 280 -4.05 0.79 10.80
N THR A 281 -2.98 1.47 11.17
CA THR A 281 -2.17 1.07 12.32
C THR A 281 -2.86 1.44 13.64
N PRO A 282 -2.47 0.82 14.78
CA PRO A 282 -3.05 1.15 16.08
C PRO A 282 -2.89 2.62 16.51
N ASP A 283 -1.91 3.34 15.97
CA ASP A 283 -1.71 4.77 16.17
C ASP A 283 -2.39 5.64 15.08
N ASN A 284 -3.43 5.13 14.42
CA ASN A 284 -4.21 5.80 13.39
C ASN A 284 -3.40 6.27 12.16
N LYS A 285 -2.34 5.55 11.76
CA LYS A 285 -1.69 5.82 10.47
C LYS A 285 -2.36 5.02 9.37
N LEU A 286 -2.75 5.74 8.33
CA LEU A 286 -3.28 5.19 7.09
C LEU A 286 -2.14 4.94 6.12
N LEU A 287 -2.03 3.70 5.62
CA LEU A 287 -1.11 3.30 4.57
C LEU A 287 -1.91 2.70 3.43
N ILE A 288 -1.75 3.26 2.23
CA ILE A 288 -2.50 2.86 1.04
C ILE A 288 -1.53 2.25 0.02
N GLY A 289 -1.91 1.08 -0.48
CA GLY A 289 -1.27 0.39 -1.59
C GLY A 289 -1.69 0.98 -2.95
N SER A 290 -1.16 0.41 -4.02
CA SER A 290 -1.56 0.78 -5.38
C SER A 290 -2.59 -0.22 -5.90
N SER A 291 -3.56 0.24 -6.68
CA SER A 291 -4.43 -0.63 -7.47
C SER A 291 -4.59 -0.10 -8.90
N PRO A 292 -4.98 -0.96 -9.86
CA PRO A 292 -5.27 -0.54 -11.22
C PRO A 292 -6.31 0.60 -11.25
N GLN A 293 -6.11 1.55 -12.16
CA GLN A 293 -6.99 2.71 -12.34
C GLN A 293 -7.62 2.65 -13.73
N THR A 294 -8.82 3.18 -13.84
CA THR A 294 -9.40 3.46 -15.16
C THR A 294 -8.59 4.58 -15.82
N MET A 295 -8.38 4.48 -17.14
CA MET A 295 -7.68 5.50 -17.93
C MET A 295 -8.65 6.16 -18.90
N MET A 296 -9.72 6.76 -18.37
CA MET A 296 -10.61 7.59 -19.17
C MET A 296 -10.05 9.00 -19.27
N GLY A 297 -10.08 9.59 -20.47
CA GLY A 297 -9.69 10.99 -20.68
C GLY A 297 -10.84 11.94 -20.33
N CYS A 298 -10.69 12.75 -19.28
CA CYS A 298 -11.77 13.61 -18.77
C CYS A 298 -11.37 15.08 -18.61
N SER A 299 -10.34 15.51 -19.35
CA SER A 299 -9.73 16.85 -19.40
C SER A 299 -8.55 17.04 -18.44
N PRO A 300 -7.62 17.96 -18.78
CA PRO A 300 -6.38 18.14 -18.03
C PRO A 300 -6.57 18.48 -16.55
N LYS A 301 -7.68 19.15 -16.18
CA LYS A 301 -7.92 19.54 -14.78
C LYS A 301 -8.35 18.36 -13.91
N ARG A 302 -9.16 17.43 -14.45
CA ARG A 302 -9.58 16.22 -13.73
C ARG A 302 -8.42 15.24 -13.61
N GLU A 303 -7.68 15.06 -14.71
CA GLU A 303 -6.45 14.26 -14.74
C GLU A 303 -5.41 14.78 -13.73
N ALA A 304 -5.22 16.10 -13.63
CA ALA A 304 -4.31 16.69 -12.64
C ALA A 304 -4.77 16.46 -11.18
N ALA A 305 -6.08 16.48 -10.91
CA ALA A 305 -6.61 16.19 -9.58
C ALA A 305 -6.38 14.72 -9.20
N GLU A 306 -6.59 13.80 -10.14
CA GLU A 306 -6.33 12.37 -10.00
C GLU A 306 -4.85 12.07 -9.77
N ASP A 307 -3.98 12.65 -10.60
CA ASP A 307 -2.54 12.50 -10.46
C ASP A 307 -2.05 13.01 -9.10
N LYS A 308 -2.59 14.16 -8.64
CA LYS A 308 -2.23 14.75 -7.36
C LYS A 308 -2.73 13.91 -6.18
N ILE A 309 -3.97 13.43 -6.19
CA ILE A 309 -4.46 12.60 -5.08
C ILE A 309 -3.72 11.25 -5.04
N ARG A 310 -3.38 10.68 -6.20
CA ARG A 310 -2.54 9.48 -6.30
C ARG A 310 -1.16 9.71 -5.68
N GLU A 311 -0.53 10.83 -6.02
CA GLU A 311 0.76 11.22 -5.46
C GLU A 311 0.70 11.28 -3.93
N LEU A 312 -0.28 11.99 -3.37
CA LEU A 312 -0.41 12.16 -1.92
C LEU A 312 -0.73 10.85 -1.19
N GLU A 313 -1.74 10.12 -1.65
CA GLU A 313 -2.27 8.95 -0.95
C GLU A 313 -1.39 7.70 -1.10
N GLN A 314 -0.83 7.45 -2.29
CA GLN A 314 -0.07 6.22 -2.56
C GLN A 314 1.45 6.38 -2.34
N LEU A 315 1.99 7.61 -2.34
CA LEU A 315 3.44 7.83 -2.12
C LEU A 315 3.78 8.23 -0.69
N SER A 316 2.81 8.65 0.10
CA SER A 316 3.01 9.05 1.49
C SER A 316 2.36 8.05 2.46
N LYS A 317 2.58 8.27 3.75
CA LYS A 317 1.80 7.67 4.83
C LYS A 317 1.19 8.83 5.62
N SER A 318 0.02 8.65 6.18
CA SER A 318 -0.67 9.77 6.83
C SER A 318 -1.20 9.42 8.21
N GLN A 319 -1.00 10.35 9.14
CA GLN A 319 -1.63 10.32 10.45
C GLN A 319 -3.07 10.81 10.32
N LEU A 320 -4.02 10.02 10.80
CA LEU A 320 -5.42 10.41 10.89
C LEU A 320 -5.75 10.94 12.29
N THR A 321 -6.52 12.01 12.34
CA THR A 321 -7.19 12.50 13.54
C THR A 321 -8.65 12.81 13.21
N LEU A 322 -9.53 12.50 14.15
CA LEU A 322 -10.97 12.65 13.97
C LEU A 322 -11.51 13.68 14.96
N GLN A 323 -12.27 14.64 14.46
CA GLN A 323 -12.98 15.61 15.27
C GLN A 323 -14.47 15.52 15.02
N ARG A 324 -15.25 15.39 16.09
CA ARG A 324 -16.70 15.60 16.05
C ARG A 324 -16.99 17.06 16.38
N LEU A 325 -17.68 17.76 15.50
CA LEU A 325 -18.15 19.12 15.74
C LEU A 325 -19.51 19.09 16.43
N ALA A 326 -19.72 20.04 17.35
CA ALA A 326 -20.94 20.14 18.15
C ALA A 326 -22.16 20.57 17.33
N ASN A 327 -21.93 21.23 16.20
CA ASN A 327 -22.99 21.72 15.32
C ASN A 327 -23.52 20.58 14.43
N ALA A 328 -24.82 20.63 14.14
CA ALA A 328 -25.42 19.75 13.13
C ALA A 328 -24.69 19.93 11.79
N ASN A 329 -24.50 18.83 11.04
CA ASN A 329 -23.89 18.92 9.73
C ASN A 329 -24.77 19.83 8.85
N PRO A 330 -24.24 20.94 8.31
CA PRO A 330 -25.05 21.89 7.53
C PRO A 330 -25.69 21.26 6.29
N ASP A 331 -25.15 20.13 5.82
CA ASP A 331 -25.65 19.42 4.65
C ASP A 331 -26.65 18.32 5.04
N SER A 332 -26.72 17.93 6.31
CA SER A 332 -27.64 16.89 6.81
C SER A 332 -27.83 16.99 8.32
N SER A 333 -28.95 17.54 8.77
CA SER A 333 -29.26 17.68 10.20
C SER A 333 -29.35 16.36 10.96
N SER A 334 -29.51 15.23 10.26
CA SER A 334 -29.58 13.88 10.81
C SER A 334 -28.22 13.21 11.04
N LEU A 335 -27.12 13.79 10.56
CA LEU A 335 -25.79 13.19 10.69
C LEU A 335 -24.90 13.98 11.65
N PRO A 336 -24.09 13.30 12.49
CA PRO A 336 -23.00 13.95 13.21
C PRO A 336 -22.04 14.59 12.20
N TYR A 337 -21.52 15.77 12.53
CA TYR A 337 -20.52 16.44 11.72
C TYR A 337 -19.13 16.00 12.16
N TYR A 338 -18.47 15.20 11.32
CA TYR A 338 -17.08 14.77 11.49
C TYR A 338 -16.16 15.47 10.50
N LEU A 339 -15.00 15.87 11.00
CA LEU A 339 -13.83 16.22 10.20
C LEU A 339 -12.73 15.20 10.46
N LEU A 340 -12.36 14.48 9.41
CA LEU A 340 -11.20 13.60 9.39
C LEU A 340 -10.03 14.39 8.83
N THR A 341 -9.06 14.73 9.70
CA THR A 341 -7.82 15.37 9.29
C THR A 341 -6.78 14.31 9.01
N GLN A 342 -6.15 14.42 7.85
CA GLN A 342 -5.11 13.53 7.38
C GLN A 342 -3.83 14.34 7.17
N LYS A 343 -2.82 14.10 8.00
CA LYS A 343 -1.51 14.76 7.93
C LYS A 343 -0.49 13.81 7.34
N LEU A 344 0.05 14.13 6.16
CA LEU A 344 0.98 13.29 5.44
C LEU A 344 2.41 13.44 5.99
N GLU A 345 3.22 12.39 5.90
CA GLU A 345 4.66 12.40 6.28
C GLU A 345 5.47 13.42 5.45
N THR A 346 5.01 13.68 4.23
CA THR A 346 5.51 14.70 3.29
C THR A 346 5.17 16.14 3.73
N GLY A 347 4.25 16.32 4.69
CA GLY A 347 3.93 17.61 5.33
C GLY A 347 2.59 18.22 4.92
N GLU A 348 1.95 17.71 3.87
CA GLU A 348 0.61 18.13 3.45
C GLU A 348 -0.45 17.79 4.49
N THR A 349 -1.54 18.54 4.48
CA THR A 349 -2.72 18.28 5.30
C THR A 349 -3.97 18.30 4.45
N LEU A 350 -4.73 17.21 4.53
CA LEU A 350 -6.04 17.05 3.90
C LEU A 350 -7.12 17.01 5.00
N ILE A 351 -8.23 17.70 4.77
CA ILE A 351 -9.38 17.70 5.68
C ILE A 351 -10.58 17.17 4.92
N TRP A 352 -11.15 16.09 5.44
CA TRP A 352 -12.29 15.40 4.87
C TRP A 352 -13.52 15.58 5.75
N LYS A 353 -14.65 15.91 5.13
CA LYS A 353 -15.95 16.01 5.75
C LYS A 353 -16.77 14.76 5.47
N ASN A 354 -17.46 14.23 6.48
CA ASN A 354 -18.38 13.12 6.27
C ASN A 354 -19.67 13.56 5.54
N GLU A 355 -20.12 12.72 4.62
CA GLU A 355 -21.36 12.83 3.88
C GLU A 355 -22.14 11.51 3.95
N VAL A 356 -23.45 11.59 3.74
CA VAL A 356 -24.28 10.39 3.55
C VAL A 356 -23.73 9.61 2.36
N LYS A 357 -23.56 8.29 2.52
CA LYS A 357 -23.24 7.43 1.38
C LYS A 357 -24.36 7.54 0.35
N LYS A 358 -24.01 7.95 -0.86
CA LYS A 358 -24.94 7.85 -1.98
C LYS A 358 -25.14 6.37 -2.28
N THR A 359 -26.34 5.86 -2.04
CA THR A 359 -26.77 4.59 -2.62
C THR A 359 -26.80 4.77 -4.14
N LEU A 360 -25.97 4.01 -4.84
CA LEU A 360 -26.05 3.87 -6.29
C LEU A 360 -27.20 2.97 -6.67
#